data_AF-A0A443RUL9-F1
#
_entry.id   AF-A0A443RUL9-F1
#
_cell.length_a   1.000
_cell.length_b   1.000
_cell.length_c   1.000
_cell.angle_alpha   90.00
_cell.angle_beta   90.00
_cell.angle_gamma   90.00
#
_symmetry.space_group_name_H-M   'P 1'
#
loop_
_entity.id
_entity.type
_entity.pdbx_description
1 polymer ?
#
loop_
_entity_poly.entity_id
_entity_poly.type
_entity_poly.pdbx_seq_one_letter_code
_entity_poly.pdbx_strand_id
1 'polypeptide(L)'
;MDGVFSTQSDIWSFGVLLWEVLTLGQQPYPARTNVQVLNFVRSGGRPDIPNNCPKELVRLLNQCWHFESESRPTFALCLKRLVQIKATLPPHLDIVVTAVDNRVYSQTNRGFDNPGYKEDESAKTTLVS
;
A
#
# COMPACT_ATOMS: atom_id res chain seq x y z
N MET A 1 13.90 2.69 14.87
CA MET A 1 13.41 1.61 13.98
C MET A 1 14.58 0.69 13.88
N ASP A 2 14.47 -0.45 14.54
CA ASP A 2 15.62 -1.29 14.88
C ASP A 2 15.92 -2.32 13.78
N GLY A 3 15.39 -2.11 12.56
CA GLY A 3 15.63 -3.00 11.42
C GLY A 3 15.09 -4.41 11.67
N VAL A 4 13.92 -4.53 12.30
CA VAL A 4 13.35 -5.82 12.73
C VAL A 4 12.40 -6.37 11.67
N PHE A 5 12.89 -7.34 10.90
CA PHE A 5 12.03 -8.15 10.03
C PHE A 5 11.18 -9.10 10.86
N SER A 6 9.89 -9.14 10.56
CA SER A 6 8.94 -10.03 11.23
C SER A 6 7.77 -10.31 10.30
N THR A 7 6.96 -11.30 10.64
CA THR A 7 5.68 -11.51 9.94
C THR A 7 4.81 -10.25 9.96
N GLN A 8 4.87 -9.43 11.01
CA GLN A 8 4.09 -8.20 11.07
C GLN A 8 4.62 -7.13 10.12
N SER A 9 5.92 -7.13 9.83
CA SER A 9 6.48 -6.25 8.82
C SER A 9 6.17 -6.74 7.40
N ASP A 10 6.15 -8.06 7.16
CA ASP A 10 5.65 -8.63 5.90
C ASP A 10 4.18 -8.26 5.65
N ILE A 11 3.33 -8.24 6.69
CA ILE A 11 1.92 -7.81 6.58
C ILE A 11 1.80 -6.34 6.15
N TRP A 12 2.70 -5.48 6.61
CA TRP A 12 2.73 -4.09 6.15
C TRP A 12 3.00 -4.02 4.64
N SER A 13 4.03 -4.71 4.17
CA SER A 13 4.37 -4.80 2.75
C SER A 13 3.29 -5.44 1.92
N PHE A 14 2.59 -6.44 2.46
CA PHE A 14 1.41 -7.00 1.84
C PHE A 14 0.29 -5.97 1.65
N GLY A 15 0.10 -5.06 2.60
CA GLY A 15 -0.81 -3.91 2.43
C GLY A 15 -0.39 -2.99 1.27
N VAL A 16 0.91 -2.71 1.15
CA VAL A 16 1.44 -1.93 0.00
C VAL A 16 1.19 -2.67 -1.31
N LEU A 17 1.45 -3.98 -1.37
CA LEU A 17 1.19 -4.81 -2.55
C LEU A 17 -0.30 -4.82 -2.94
N LEU A 18 -1.21 -4.95 -1.98
CA LEU A 18 -2.64 -4.84 -2.25
C LEU A 18 -3.01 -3.48 -2.85
N TRP A 19 -2.42 -2.41 -2.33
CA TRP A 19 -2.60 -1.06 -2.87
C TRP A 19 -2.04 -0.93 -4.30
N GLU A 20 -0.89 -1.52 -4.59
CA GLU A 20 -0.31 -1.55 -5.94
C GLU A 20 -1.23 -2.29 -6.92
N VAL A 21 -1.78 -3.45 -6.52
CA VAL A 21 -2.77 -4.18 -7.33
C VAL A 21 -4.01 -3.32 -7.59
N LEU A 22 -4.52 -2.63 -6.56
CA LEU A 22 -5.70 -1.77 -6.67
C LEU A 22 -5.51 -0.56 -7.59
N THR A 23 -4.28 -0.09 -7.71
CA THR A 23 -3.92 1.08 -8.49
C THR A 23 -3.32 0.74 -9.85
N LEU A 24 -3.26 -0.55 -10.20
CA LEU A 24 -2.62 -1.04 -11.43
C LEU A 24 -1.12 -0.70 -11.49
N GLY A 25 -0.43 -0.85 -10.36
CA GLY A 25 1.01 -0.66 -10.25
C GLY A 25 1.44 0.80 -10.12
N GLN A 26 0.62 1.65 -9.50
CA GLN A 26 1.08 3.00 -9.20
C GLN A 26 2.22 3.00 -8.17
N GLN A 27 2.98 4.09 -8.11
CA GLN A 27 3.94 4.32 -7.05
C GLN A 27 3.22 4.80 -5.77
N PRO A 28 3.37 4.13 -4.60
CA PRO A 28 2.63 4.46 -3.36
C PRO A 28 2.84 5.86 -2.79
N TYR A 29 4.02 6.43 -3.02
CA TYR A 29 4.41 7.73 -2.48
C TYR A 29 5.08 8.57 -3.59
N PRO A 30 4.32 9.02 -4.60
CA PRO A 30 4.89 9.75 -5.71
C PRO A 30 5.49 11.08 -5.23
N ALA A 31 6.51 11.56 -5.95
CA ALA A 31 7.21 12.82 -5.69
C ALA A 31 7.83 12.98 -4.28
N ARG A 32 8.09 11.86 -3.58
CA ARG A 32 8.82 11.85 -2.30
C ARG A 32 10.13 11.06 -2.42
N THR A 33 11.19 11.54 -1.78
CA THR A 33 12.41 10.76 -1.57
C THR A 33 12.21 9.70 -0.49
N ASN A 34 13.07 8.68 -0.44
CA ASN A 34 13.01 7.64 0.60
C ASN A 34 12.94 8.20 2.03
N VAL A 35 13.73 9.24 2.34
CA VAL A 35 13.72 9.91 3.66
C VAL A 35 12.39 10.61 3.93
N GLN A 36 11.82 11.27 2.91
CA GLN A 36 10.51 11.92 3.04
C GLN A 36 9.38 10.89 3.23
N VAL A 37 9.45 9.75 2.54
CA VAL A 37 8.50 8.64 2.74
C VAL A 37 8.59 8.10 4.16
N LEU A 38 9.81 7.83 4.66
CA LEU A 38 10.01 7.34 6.02
C LEU A 38 9.41 8.30 7.06
N ASN A 39 9.65 9.60 6.94
CA ASN A 39 9.10 10.59 7.86
C ASN A 39 7.57 10.67 7.77
N PHE A 40 7.02 10.65 6.55
CA PHE A 40 5.57 10.67 6.32
C PHE A 40 4.86 9.45 6.92
N VAL A 41 5.42 8.25 6.72
CA VAL A 41 4.85 7.01 7.27
C VAL A 41 4.89 7.01 8.80
N ARG A 42 6.01 7.48 9.38
CA ARG A 42 6.19 7.61 10.84
C ARG A 42 5.21 8.58 11.46
N SER A 43 4.82 9.64 10.74
CA SER A 43 3.79 10.58 11.20
C SER A 43 2.35 10.07 10.98
N GLY A 44 2.17 8.79 10.63
CA GLY A 44 0.86 8.20 10.38
C GLY A 44 0.35 8.32 8.94
N GLY A 45 1.15 8.89 8.03
CA GLY A 45 0.81 8.99 6.61
C GLY A 45 0.73 7.64 5.92
N ARG A 46 -0.19 7.49 4.97
CA ARG A 46 -0.44 6.26 4.21
C ARG A 46 -0.64 6.57 2.72
N PRO A 47 -0.51 5.60 1.81
CA PRO A 47 -0.88 5.79 0.41
C PRO A 47 -2.37 6.16 0.29
N ASP A 48 -2.68 7.03 -0.66
CA ASP A 48 -4.06 7.47 -0.90
C ASP A 48 -4.88 6.32 -1.49
N ILE A 49 -6.03 6.02 -0.88
CA ILE A 49 -6.88 4.91 -1.32
C ILE A 49 -7.70 5.34 -2.54
N PRO A 50 -7.76 4.52 -3.61
CA PRO A 50 -8.56 4.81 -4.80
C PRO A 50 -10.05 5.08 -4.52
N ASN A 51 -10.61 6.02 -5.27
CA ASN A 51 -12.04 6.33 -5.25
C ASN A 51 -12.84 5.08 -5.64
N ASN A 52 -13.94 4.78 -4.93
CA ASN A 52 -14.75 3.57 -5.14
C ASN A 52 -14.10 2.25 -4.71
N CYS A 53 -13.00 2.28 -3.94
CA CYS A 53 -12.49 1.07 -3.29
C CYS A 53 -13.53 0.49 -2.32
N PRO A 54 -13.84 -0.82 -2.37
CA PRO A 54 -14.79 -1.45 -1.44
C PRO A 54 -14.39 -1.20 0.02
N LYS A 55 -15.36 -0.81 0.87
CA LYS A 55 -15.12 -0.44 2.28
C LYS A 55 -14.38 -1.52 3.07
N GLU A 56 -14.68 -2.79 2.82
CA GLU A 56 -14.01 -3.91 3.49
C GLU A 56 -12.54 -4.05 3.07
N LEU A 57 -12.20 -3.67 1.84
CA LEU A 57 -10.82 -3.67 1.37
C LEU A 57 -10.04 -2.48 1.94
N VAL A 58 -10.67 -1.31 2.02
CA VAL A 58 -10.13 -0.14 2.74
C VAL A 58 -9.82 -0.50 4.19
N ARG A 59 -10.74 -1.20 4.86
CA ARG A 59 -10.53 -1.67 6.23
C ARG A 59 -9.34 -2.61 6.32
N LEU A 60 -9.22 -3.57 5.41
CA LEU A 60 -8.09 -4.50 5.38
C LEU A 60 -6.75 -3.78 5.19
N LEU A 61 -6.67 -2.84 4.23
CA LEU A 61 -5.47 -2.02 4.01
C LEU A 61 -5.05 -1.25 5.28
N ASN A 62 -6.01 -0.56 5.91
CA ASN A 62 -5.76 0.19 7.14
C ASN A 62 -5.31 -0.72 8.29
N GLN A 63 -5.81 -1.96 8.37
CA GLN A 63 -5.35 -2.95 9.34
C GLN A 63 -3.92 -3.42 9.06
N CYS A 64 -3.56 -3.67 7.80
CA CYS A 64 -2.18 -4.00 7.42
C CYS A 64 -1.19 -2.88 7.79
N TRP A 65 -1.63 -1.62 7.70
CA TRP A 65 -0.82 -0.45 8.03
C TRP A 65 -1.04 0.10 9.44
N HIS A 66 -1.52 -0.73 10.38
CA HIS A 66 -1.61 -0.32 11.77
C HIS A 66 -0.22 0.00 12.34
N PHE A 67 -0.13 1.06 13.15
CA PHE A 67 1.13 1.49 13.75
C PHE A 67 1.68 0.39 14.67
N GLU A 68 0.93 0.02 15.71
CA GLU A 68 1.22 -1.14 16.56
C GLU A 68 1.28 -2.42 15.73
N SER A 69 2.41 -3.11 15.83
CA SER A 69 2.69 -4.30 15.04
C SER A 69 1.71 -5.42 15.35
N GLU A 70 1.35 -5.63 16.62
CA GLU A 70 0.46 -6.68 17.12
C GLU A 70 -0.99 -6.47 16.70
N SER A 71 -1.35 -5.24 16.34
CA SER A 71 -2.69 -4.90 15.85
C SER A 71 -2.87 -5.19 14.36
N ARG A 72 -1.78 -5.53 13.64
CA ARG A 72 -1.85 -5.93 12.24
C ARG A 72 -2.41 -7.36 12.12
N PRO A 73 -3.19 -7.66 11.06
CA PRO A 73 -3.81 -8.96 10.88
C PRO A 73 -2.77 -10.05 10.58
N THR A 74 -3.12 -11.31 10.79
CA THR A 74 -2.33 -12.43 10.28
C THR A 74 -2.64 -12.68 8.79
N PHE A 75 -1.74 -13.34 8.06
CA PHE A 75 -2.02 -13.73 6.67
C PHE A 75 -3.26 -14.61 6.54
N ALA A 76 -3.53 -15.49 7.51
CA ALA A 76 -4.76 -16.28 7.53
C ALA A 76 -6.02 -15.40 7.62
N LEU A 77 -5.98 -14.33 8.42
CA LEU A 77 -7.07 -13.36 8.48
C LEU A 77 -7.18 -12.55 7.19
N CYS A 78 -6.06 -12.11 6.60
CA CYS A 78 -6.03 -11.43 5.31
C CYS A 78 -6.70 -12.27 4.21
N LEU A 79 -6.31 -13.54 4.08
CA LEU A 79 -6.90 -14.46 3.12
C LEU A 79 -8.41 -14.63 3.34
N LYS A 80 -8.83 -14.88 4.60
CA LYS A 80 -10.25 -15.00 4.95
C LYS A 80 -11.03 -13.76 4.52
N ARG A 81 -10.51 -12.56 4.77
CA ARG A 81 -11.15 -11.29 4.38
C ARG A 81 -11.22 -11.13 2.86
N LEU A 82 -10.14 -11.42 2.14
CA LEU A 82 -10.12 -11.32 0.68
C LEU A 82 -11.10 -12.28 0.01
N VAL A 83 -11.22 -13.51 0.52
CA VAL A 83 -12.23 -14.48 0.03
C VAL A 83 -13.65 -13.97 0.28
N GLN A 84 -13.92 -13.41 1.46
CA GLN A 84 -15.24 -12.81 1.76
C GLN A 84 -15.55 -11.63 0.84
N ILE A 85 -14.58 -10.71 0.65
CA ILE A 85 -14.72 -9.56 -0.25
C ILE A 85 -15.04 -10.06 -1.65
N LYS A 86 -14.26 -10.99 -2.19
CA LYS A 86 -14.48 -11.60 -3.52
C LYS A 86 -15.90 -12.16 -3.68
N ALA A 87 -16.43 -12.83 -2.65
CA ALA A 87 -17.78 -13.40 -2.70
C ALA A 87 -18.90 -12.35 -2.69
N THR A 88 -18.63 -11.16 -2.15
CA THR A 88 -19.60 -10.05 -2.09
C THR A 88 -19.56 -9.11 -3.30
N LEU A 89 -18.49 -9.19 -4.12
CA LEU A 89 -18.37 -8.35 -5.29
C LEU A 89 -19.35 -8.81 -6.39
N PRO A 90 -20.02 -7.86 -7.08
CA PRO A 90 -20.84 -8.20 -8.24
C PRO A 90 -20.03 -8.95 -9.31
N PRO A 91 -20.61 -9.92 -10.04
CA PRO A 91 -19.89 -10.72 -11.05
C PRO A 91 -19.24 -9.91 -12.18
N HIS A 92 -19.62 -8.65 -12.36
CA HIS A 92 -19.15 -7.75 -13.42
C HIS A 92 -18.26 -6.61 -12.89
N LEU A 93 -18.01 -6.56 -11.58
CA LEU A 93 -17.14 -5.55 -10.99
C LEU A 93 -15.74 -6.17 -10.85
N ASP A 94 -14.94 -6.03 -11.90
CA ASP A 94 -13.50 -6.21 -11.76
C ASP A 94 -13.01 -5.15 -10.76
N ILE A 95 -12.11 -5.53 -9.85
CA ILE A 95 -11.48 -4.65 -8.83
C ILE A 95 -10.55 -3.61 -9.51
N VAL A 96 -10.75 -3.34 -10.80
CA VAL A 96 -10.16 -2.24 -11.55
C VAL A 96 -10.86 -0.97 -11.08
N VAL A 97 -10.44 -0.52 -9.91
CA VAL A 97 -10.87 0.76 -9.36
C VAL A 97 -10.19 1.83 -10.21
N THR A 98 -10.97 2.63 -10.93
CA THR A 98 -10.45 3.70 -11.78
C THR A 98 -9.46 4.52 -10.95
N ALA A 99 -8.20 4.48 -11.38
CA ALA A 99 -7.06 5.12 -10.78
C ALA A 99 -7.44 6.43 -10.09
N VAL A 100 -6.93 6.63 -8.87
CA VAL A 100 -6.80 7.96 -8.25
C VAL A 100 -6.44 8.94 -9.37
N ASP A 101 -7.33 9.90 -9.63
CA ASP A 101 -7.34 10.81 -10.78
C ASP A 101 -5.99 10.89 -11.53
N ASN A 102 -5.89 10.16 -12.64
CA ASN A 102 -4.65 10.00 -13.43
C ASN A 102 -4.02 11.34 -13.86
N ARG A 103 -4.73 12.47 -13.74
CA ARG A 103 -4.19 13.79 -13.99
C ARG A 103 -3.06 14.17 -13.03
N VAL A 104 -3.13 13.77 -11.76
CA VAL A 104 -2.08 14.08 -10.77
C VAL A 104 -0.94 13.06 -10.85
N TYR A 105 -1.26 11.78 -11.05
CA TYR A 105 -0.26 10.72 -11.22
C TYR A 105 0.59 10.90 -12.48
N SER A 106 -0.02 11.22 -13.63
CA SER A 106 0.72 11.44 -14.89
C SER A 106 1.59 12.70 -14.90
N GLN A 107 1.20 13.75 -14.14
CA GLN A 107 2.00 14.97 -14.03
C GLN A 107 3.24 14.79 -13.15
N THR A 108 3.15 13.93 -12.13
CA THR A 108 4.25 13.66 -11.20
C THR A 108 5.11 12.47 -11.63
N ASN A 109 4.60 11.59 -12.50
CA ASN A 109 5.23 10.34 -12.84
C ASN A 109 5.46 10.17 -14.36
N ARG A 110 6.54 10.79 -14.85
CA ARG A 110 7.34 10.10 -15.89
C ARG A 110 8.03 8.95 -15.17
N GLY A 111 7.35 7.80 -15.11
CA GLY A 111 7.66 6.62 -14.28
C GLY A 111 9.01 5.94 -14.49
N PHE A 112 9.98 6.60 -15.14
CA PHE A 112 11.37 6.17 -15.24
C PHE A 112 12.37 7.22 -14.72
N ASP A 113 11.92 8.45 -14.43
CA ASP A 113 12.82 9.58 -14.14
C ASP A 113 12.64 10.18 -12.75
N ASN A 114 11.79 9.63 -11.86
CA ASN A 114 11.68 10.17 -10.49
C ASN A 114 13.01 9.91 -9.74
N PRO A 115 13.91 10.91 -9.60
CA PRO A 115 15.26 10.66 -9.12
C PRO A 115 15.31 10.37 -7.62
N GLY A 116 14.20 10.60 -6.90
CA GLY A 116 14.07 10.34 -5.47
C GLY A 116 13.82 8.88 -5.10
N TYR A 117 13.45 8.05 -6.07
CA TYR A 117 13.24 6.61 -5.95
C TYR A 117 14.28 5.82 -6.76
N LYS A 118 15.50 6.37 -6.89
CA LYS A 118 16.62 5.56 -7.38
C LYS A 118 16.84 4.38 -6.43
N GLU A 119 17.06 3.22 -7.04
CA GLU A 119 17.17 1.89 -6.43
C GLU A 119 18.22 1.87 -5.31
N ASP A 120 17.80 2.22 -4.11
CA ASP A 120 18.51 1.85 -2.89
C ASP A 120 17.70 0.72 -2.24
N GLU A 121 18.13 -0.51 -2.49
CA GLU A 121 17.57 -1.73 -1.88
C GLU A 121 17.51 -1.65 -0.35
N SER A 122 18.33 -0.80 0.28
CA SER A 122 18.31 -0.57 1.73
C SER A 122 17.06 0.19 2.20
N ALA A 123 16.47 1.03 1.35
CA ALA A 123 15.29 1.81 1.70
C ALA A 123 14.00 0.99 1.66
N LYS A 124 13.90 0.03 0.73
CA LYS A 124 12.80 -0.95 0.72
C LYS A 124 12.79 -1.68 2.05
N THR A 125 13.95 -2.21 2.43
CA THR A 125 14.20 -2.94 3.67
C THR A 125 13.80 -2.17 4.94
N THR A 126 14.03 -0.85 5.00
CA THR A 126 13.70 0.00 6.17
C THR A 126 12.19 0.31 6.30
N LEU A 127 11.42 0.25 5.22
CA LEU A 127 9.97 0.43 5.28
C LEU A 127 9.24 -0.83 5.76
N VAL A 128 9.91 -1.98 5.70
CA VAL A 128 9.43 -3.31 6.09
C VAL A 128 10.15 -3.84 7.34
N SER A 129 10.72 -2.97 8.17
CA SER A 129 11.46 -3.37 9.37
C SER A 129 11.34 -2.38 10.53
#